data_AF-A0A945KJ21-F1
#
_entry.id   AF-A0A945KJ21-F1
#
_cell.length_a   1.000
_cell.length_b   1.000
_cell.length_c   1.000
_cell.angle_alpha   90.00
_cell.angle_beta   90.00
_cell.angle_gamma   90.00
#
_symmetry.space_group_name_H-M   'P 1'
#
loop_
_entity.id
_entity.type
_entity.pdbx_description
1 polymer ?
#
loop_
_entity_poly.entity_id
_entity_poly.type
_entity_poly.pdbx_seq_one_letter_code
_entity_poly.pdbx_strand_id
1 'polypeptide(L)' 'LLNRGYALVEKPGGGYLRNPKEVTSGDSLRVHLSQGEMQVTVE' A
#
# COMPACT_ATOMS: atom_id res chain seq x y z
N LEU A 1 8.71 2.55 23.39
CA LEU A 1 8.88 3.23 22.09
C LEU A 1 7.85 2.65 21.13
N LEU A 2 6.80 3.41 20.79
CA LEU A 2 5.88 3.02 19.73
C LEU A 2 6.64 3.19 18.41
N ASN A 3 7.20 2.10 17.88
CA ASN A 3 7.64 2.05 16.50
C ASN A 3 6.39 2.21 15.63
N ARG A 4 6.02 3.45 15.31
CA ARG A 4 5.02 3.73 14.30
C ARG A 4 5.62 3.31 12.96
N GLY A 5 5.44 2.05 12.61
CA GLY A 5 5.72 1.56 11.27
C GLY A 5 4.74 2.24 10.34
N TYR A 6 5.22 3.22 9.58
CA TYR A 6 4.44 3.78 8.48
C TYR A 6 4.62 2.86 7.27
N ALA A 7 3.53 2.58 6.58
CA ALA A 7 3.55 1.87 5.32
C ALA A 7 3.26 2.87 4.19
N LEU A 8 4.00 2.78 3.11
CA LEU A 8 3.68 3.48 1.86
C LEU A 8 3.01 2.49 0.92
N VAL A 9 1.83 2.83 0.42
CA VAL A 9 1.09 1.96 -0.48
C VAL A 9 1.16 2.52 -1.89
N GLU A 10 1.56 1.72 -2.84
CA GLU A 10 1.67 2.05 -4.26
C GLU A 10 0.49 1.45 -5.03
N LYS A 11 -0.09 2.25 -5.93
CA LYS A 11 -1.25 1.89 -6.76
C LYS A 11 -0.83 0.99 -7.92
N PRO A 12 -1.79 0.29 -8.57
CA PRO A 12 -1.52 -0.38 -9.84
C PRO A 12 -1.09 0.67 -10.87
N GLY A 13 0.00 0.40 -11.60
CA GLY A 13 0.56 1.37 -12.56
C GLY A 13 1.46 2.44 -11.93
N GLY A 14 1.69 2.38 -10.62
CA GLY A 14 2.67 3.19 -9.89
C GLY A 14 2.09 4.39 -9.16
N GLY A 15 2.97 5.07 -8.42
CA GLY A 15 2.61 6.22 -7.59
C GLY A 15 1.91 5.83 -6.27
N TYR A 16 2.04 6.67 -5.25
CA TYR A 16 1.54 6.36 -3.91
C TYR A 16 0.06 6.69 -3.73
N LEU A 17 -0.65 5.79 -3.05
CA LEU A 17 -2.02 5.93 -2.61
C LEU A 17 -2.10 6.99 -1.52
N ARG A 18 -2.88 8.04 -1.77
CA ARG A 18 -3.11 9.14 -0.82
C ARG A 18 -4.51 9.11 -0.22
N ASN A 19 -5.46 8.53 -0.95
CA ASN A 19 -6.85 8.42 -0.55
C ASN A 19 -7.34 6.98 -0.80
N PRO A 20 -7.83 6.26 0.21
CA PRO A 20 -8.35 4.90 0.05
C PRO A 20 -9.49 4.76 -0.97
N LYS A 21 -10.19 5.86 -1.32
CA LYS A 21 -11.23 5.84 -2.37
C LYS A 21 -10.69 5.71 -3.80
N GLU A 22 -9.37 5.74 -3.97
CA GLU A 22 -8.71 5.62 -5.28
C GLU A 22 -8.41 4.15 -5.67
N VAL A 23 -8.76 3.17 -4.84
CA VAL A 23 -8.59 1.74 -5.13
C VAL A 23 -9.94 1.05 -5.20
N THR A 24 -10.00 -0.03 -5.98
CA THR A 24 -11.18 -0.86 -6.20
C THR A 24 -10.88 -2.29 -5.79
N SER A 25 -11.91 -3.06 -5.40
CA SER A 25 -11.79 -4.51 -5.19
C SER A 25 -11.16 -5.18 -6.41
N GLY A 26 -10.19 -6.06 -6.17
CA GLY A 26 -9.35 -6.70 -7.19
C GLY A 26 -8.05 -5.96 -7.52
N ASP A 27 -7.87 -4.71 -7.09
CA ASP A 27 -6.61 -3.98 -7.34
C ASP A 27 -5.45 -4.64 -6.60
N SER A 28 -4.33 -4.81 -7.32
CA SER A 28 -3.09 -5.27 -6.71
C SER A 28 -2.23 -4.08 -6.29
N LEU A 29 -2.01 -3.96 -4.98
CA LEU A 29 -1.25 -2.87 -4.37
C LEU A 29 0.11 -3.38 -3.87
N ARG A 30 1.12 -2.52 -3.96
CA ARG A 30 2.43 -2.80 -3.35
C ARG A 30 2.59 -2.00 -2.08
N VAL A 31 2.78 -2.68 -0.95
CA VAL A 31 2.94 -2.09 0.37
C VAL A 31 4.41 -2.11 0.74
N HIS A 32 4.98 -0.93 0.90
CA HIS A 32 6.36 -0.72 1.34
C HIS A 32 6.38 -0.51 2.85
N LEU A 33 7.10 -1.38 3.56
CA LEU A 33 7.29 -1.36 5.00
C LEU A 33 8.73 -0.96 5.31
N SER A 34 9.01 -0.65 6.59
CA SER A 34 10.37 -0.32 7.03
C SER A 34 11.40 -1.45 6.79
N GLN A 35 10.96 -2.69 6.61
CA GLN A 35 11.81 -3.87 6.41
C GLN A 35 11.41 -4.74 5.22
N GLY A 36 10.89 -4.15 4.15
CA GLY A 36 10.61 -4.87 2.90
C GLY A 36 9.35 -4.41 2.21
N GLU A 37 8.90 -5.20 1.25
CA GLU A 37 7.67 -4.95 0.50
C GLU A 37 6.78 -6.18 0.46
N MET A 38 5.48 -5.96 0.35
CA MET A 38 4.46 -6.99 0.22
C MET A 38 3.48 -6.60 -0.89
N GLN A 39 3.06 -7.57 -1.70
CA GLN A 39 1.96 -7.39 -2.64
C GLN A 39 0.65 -7.85 -1.99
N VAL A 40 -0.39 -7.03 -2.07
CA VAL A 40 -1.73 -7.33 -1.54
C VAL A 40 -2.79 -7.11 -2.61
N THR A 41 -3.93 -7.77 -2.45
CA THR A 41 -5.11 -7.55 -3.29
C THR A 41 -6.20 -6.91 -2.44
N VAL A 42 -6.86 -5.88 -2.96
CA VAL A 42 -8.02 -5.26 -2.29
C VAL A 42 -9.21 -6.20 -2.40
N GLU A 43 -9.85 -6.51 -1.27
CA GLU A 43 -11.10 -7.28 -1.20
C GLU A 43 -12.33 -6.36 -1.24
#